data_AF-A0A0F9T308-F1
#
_entry.id   AF-A0A0F9T308-F1
#
_cell.length_a   1.000
_cell.length_b   1.000
_cell.length_c   1.000
_cell.angle_alpha   90.00
_cell.angle_beta   90.00
_cell.angle_gamma   90.00
#
_symmetry.space_group_name_H-M   'P 1'
#
loop_
_entity.id
_entity.type
_entity.pdbx_description
1 polymer ?
#
loop_
_entity_poly.entity_id
_entity_poly.type
_entity_poly.pdbx_seq_one_letter_code
_entity_poly.pdbx_strand_id
1 'polypeptide(L)'
;MTLTTMRDRVRQRSRTHSDFVADSIIDDRINEAVTQLAKDVNGLIKEAYLPLTAKFDLFTHHAFNITIVDGTNALVATDIPVTDADVVDQTGAQAATELQERIRAAGPTTLTVAWDTANYKFTIDAIDSTSITIAAPSGNNYANVTGLLFAKTGTETATSWVGNVPQDVMLEVDLPSDFLKVKIVEWDRNPLASSPIDLFISPQASGTPSFYYIINKKMRVNAVPTSQKLFHLFYSYMPATLAADGTEVDVDDEIEDAVIFYATALIYEDGGDVKMARHFRARYIEQKNKYKQQIGNQNPKYRTYLKERKGFIRRYYTVVP
;
A
#
# COMPACT_ATOMS: atom_id res chain seq x y z
N MET A 1 -2.73 -12.87 -24.96
CA MET A 1 -3.85 -13.24 -25.86
C MET A 1 -5.01 -12.27 -25.65
N THR A 2 -5.72 -11.88 -26.69
CA THR A 2 -6.88 -10.97 -26.56
C THR A 2 -8.15 -11.72 -26.15
N LEU A 3 -9.13 -11.00 -25.58
CA LEU A 3 -10.45 -11.55 -25.24
C LEU A 3 -11.12 -12.24 -26.43
N THR A 4 -11.08 -11.62 -27.61
CA THR A 4 -11.65 -12.17 -28.85
C THR A 4 -11.03 -13.52 -29.21
N THR A 5 -9.69 -13.64 -29.17
CA THR A 5 -9.02 -14.92 -29.45
C THR A 5 -9.32 -15.98 -28.39
N MET A 6 -9.45 -15.59 -27.11
CA MET A 6 -9.88 -16.53 -26.07
C MET A 6 -11.31 -17.01 -26.30
N ARG A 7 -12.23 -16.11 -26.66
CA ARG A 7 -13.62 -16.43 -26.98
C ARG A 7 -13.71 -17.46 -28.10
N ASP A 8 -13.01 -17.23 -29.21
CA ASP A 8 -12.97 -18.16 -30.34
C ASP A 8 -12.47 -19.55 -29.95
N ARG A 9 -11.41 -19.60 -29.13
CA ARG A 9 -10.87 -20.88 -28.63
C ARG A 9 -11.81 -21.58 -27.66
N VAL A 10 -12.51 -20.85 -26.79
CA VAL A 10 -13.54 -21.42 -25.92
C VAL A 10 -14.64 -22.02 -26.80
N ARG A 11 -15.19 -21.27 -27.76
CA ARG A 11 -16.21 -21.73 -28.70
C ARG A 11 -15.80 -23.00 -29.44
N GLN A 12 -14.58 -23.03 -29.96
CA GLN A 12 -14.05 -24.21 -30.66
C GLN A 12 -14.00 -25.45 -29.77
N ARG A 13 -13.66 -25.30 -28.49
CA ARG A 13 -13.53 -26.42 -27.53
C ARG A 13 -14.86 -26.83 -26.89
N SER A 14 -15.76 -25.87 -26.64
CA SER A 14 -17.13 -26.12 -26.17
C SER A 14 -18.07 -26.56 -27.30
N ARG A 15 -17.63 -26.46 -28.56
CA ARG A 15 -18.45 -26.75 -29.76
C ARG A 15 -19.73 -25.91 -29.79
N THR A 16 -19.64 -24.66 -29.34
CA THR A 16 -20.77 -23.72 -29.31
C THR A 16 -20.69 -22.72 -30.46
N HIS A 17 -21.82 -22.42 -31.08
CA HIS A 17 -21.93 -21.39 -32.13
C HIS A 17 -22.40 -20.06 -31.54
N SER A 18 -22.07 -18.94 -32.20
CA SER A 18 -22.50 -17.58 -31.80
C SER A 18 -24.00 -17.44 -31.69
N ASP A 19 -24.74 -18.21 -32.48
CA ASP A 19 -26.19 -18.09 -32.60
C ASP A 19 -26.94 -18.77 -31.45
N PHE A 20 -26.27 -19.64 -30.67
CA PHE A 20 -26.88 -20.39 -29.57
C PHE A 20 -26.37 -19.98 -28.19
N VAL A 21 -25.12 -19.53 -28.11
CA VAL A 21 -24.52 -19.01 -26.88
C VAL A 21 -23.98 -17.63 -27.19
N ALA A 22 -24.53 -16.61 -26.57
CA ALA A 22 -24.10 -15.22 -26.76
C ALA A 22 -22.66 -15.01 -26.29
N ASP A 23 -21.95 -14.09 -26.94
CA ASP A 23 -20.57 -13.71 -26.57
C ASP A 23 -20.46 -13.27 -25.11
N SER A 24 -21.46 -12.54 -24.60
CA SER A 24 -21.50 -12.09 -23.20
C SER A 24 -21.45 -13.23 -22.19
N ILE A 25 -22.10 -14.37 -22.48
CA ILE A 25 -22.07 -15.54 -21.59
C ILE A 25 -20.66 -16.13 -21.57
N ILE A 26 -20.00 -16.21 -22.72
CA ILE A 26 -18.63 -16.73 -22.81
C ILE A 26 -17.65 -15.79 -22.10
N ASP A 27 -17.81 -14.48 -22.28
CA ASP A 27 -16.99 -13.47 -21.63
C ASP A 27 -17.13 -13.52 -20.10
N ASP A 28 -18.35 -13.73 -19.58
CA ASP A 28 -18.59 -13.96 -18.15
C ASP A 28 -17.84 -15.21 -17.65
N ARG A 29 -17.89 -16.33 -18.40
CA ARG A 29 -17.15 -17.56 -18.05
C ARG A 29 -15.64 -17.40 -18.15
N ILE A 30 -15.14 -16.60 -19.09
CA ILE A 30 -13.71 -16.27 -19.18
C ILE A 30 -13.30 -15.41 -17.97
N ASN A 31 -14.07 -14.39 -17.61
CA ASN A 31 -13.81 -13.55 -16.43
C ASN A 31 -13.83 -14.36 -15.13
N GLU A 32 -14.77 -15.29 -14.99
CA GLU A 32 -14.83 -16.25 -13.89
C GLU A 32 -13.59 -17.17 -13.87
N ALA A 33 -13.17 -17.66 -15.04
CA ALA A 33 -11.97 -18.48 -15.19
C ALA A 33 -10.68 -17.74 -14.80
N VAL A 34 -10.51 -16.49 -15.26
CA VAL A 34 -9.37 -15.64 -14.91
C VAL A 34 -9.33 -15.40 -13.39
N THR A 35 -10.49 -15.08 -12.82
CA THR A 35 -10.67 -14.91 -11.36
C THR A 35 -10.26 -16.16 -10.59
N GLN A 36 -10.77 -17.33 -11.00
CA GLN A 36 -10.48 -18.58 -10.32
C GLN A 36 -9.00 -18.96 -10.45
N LEU A 37 -8.41 -18.72 -11.62
CA LEU A 37 -7.00 -18.98 -11.86
C LEU A 37 -6.11 -18.10 -10.97
N ALA A 38 -6.42 -16.81 -10.85
CA ALA A 38 -5.69 -15.87 -10.00
C ALA A 38 -5.71 -16.33 -8.53
N LYS A 39 -6.88 -16.72 -8.01
CA LYS A 39 -7.05 -17.27 -6.65
C LYS A 39 -6.28 -18.57 -6.44
N ASP A 40 -6.36 -19.48 -7.41
CA ASP A 40 -5.78 -20.80 -7.27
C ASP A 40 -4.25 -20.75 -7.31
N VAL A 41 -3.68 -20.00 -8.24
CA VAL A 41 -2.22 -19.97 -8.43
C VAL A 41 -1.56 -19.00 -7.46
N ASN A 42 -2.17 -17.84 -7.20
CA ASN A 42 -1.49 -16.71 -6.58
C ASN A 42 -0.14 -16.42 -7.28
N GLY A 43 -0.12 -16.58 -8.61
CA GLY A 43 1.10 -16.59 -9.43
C GLY A 43 1.26 -15.40 -10.35
N LEU A 44 0.18 -14.65 -10.56
CA LEU A 44 0.22 -13.34 -11.21
C LEU A 44 0.81 -12.36 -10.21
N ILE A 45 1.82 -11.60 -10.63
CA ILE A 45 2.60 -10.72 -9.75
C ILE A 45 2.69 -9.35 -10.42
N LYS A 46 2.42 -8.30 -9.64
CA LYS A 46 2.69 -6.90 -9.98
C LYS A 46 3.72 -6.33 -9.02
N GLU A 47 4.40 -5.29 -9.49
CA GLU A 47 5.19 -4.41 -8.66
C GLU A 47 4.44 -3.09 -8.43
N ALA A 48 4.61 -2.53 -7.23
CA ALA A 48 4.11 -1.21 -6.89
C ALA A 48 5.14 -0.47 -6.02
N TYR A 49 5.31 0.81 -6.33
CA TYR A 49 6.11 1.75 -5.55
C TYR A 49 5.14 2.66 -4.82
N LEU A 50 5.06 2.53 -3.51
CA LEU A 50 4.00 3.16 -2.73
C LEU A 50 4.62 4.12 -1.70
N PRO A 51 4.15 5.37 -1.60
CA PRO A 51 4.63 6.30 -0.58
C PRO A 51 4.08 5.91 0.80
N LEU A 52 4.89 6.08 1.84
CA LEU A 52 4.42 5.93 3.22
C LEU A 52 3.75 7.23 3.64
N THR A 53 2.59 7.11 4.27
CA THR A 53 1.81 8.23 4.77
C THR A 53 1.81 8.21 6.29
N ALA A 54 2.21 9.33 6.89
CA ALA A 54 2.13 9.50 8.33
C ALA A 54 0.69 9.70 8.79
N LYS A 55 0.28 8.90 9.78
CA LYS A 55 -1.02 8.92 10.43
C LYS A 55 -0.87 9.31 11.89
N PHE A 56 -1.75 10.21 12.32
CA PHE A 56 -1.79 10.78 13.65
C PHE A 56 -3.17 10.61 14.25
N ASP A 57 -3.19 10.23 15.52
CA ASP A 57 -4.38 10.23 16.36
C ASP A 57 -4.24 11.39 17.37
N LEU A 58 -5.11 12.38 17.24
CA LEU A 58 -5.13 13.58 18.06
C LEU A 58 -6.36 13.53 18.95
N PHE A 59 -6.15 13.47 20.27
CA PHE A 59 -7.23 13.32 21.23
C PHE A 59 -7.60 14.63 21.91
N THR A 60 -8.81 14.71 22.44
CA THR A 60 -9.25 15.74 23.37
C THR A 60 -8.34 15.77 24.60
N HIS A 61 -8.13 16.96 25.16
CA HIS A 61 -7.25 17.20 26.31
C HIS A 61 -5.74 17.01 26.06
N HIS A 62 -5.32 16.96 24.80
CA HIS A 62 -3.91 17.01 24.42
C HIS A 62 -3.44 18.46 24.21
N ALA A 63 -2.28 18.82 24.75
CA ALA A 63 -1.69 20.15 24.55
C ALA A 63 -0.15 20.16 24.61
N PHE A 64 0.43 21.23 24.09
CA PHE A 64 1.84 21.61 24.26
C PHE A 64 1.91 23.10 24.59
N ASN A 65 2.99 23.53 25.24
CA ASN A 65 3.26 24.94 25.48
C ASN A 65 4.15 25.50 24.37
N ILE A 66 3.82 26.69 23.87
CA ILE A 66 4.66 27.44 22.94
C ILE A 66 4.98 28.83 23.50
N THR A 67 6.22 29.26 23.31
CA THR A 67 6.65 30.65 23.53
C THR A 67 7.38 31.13 22.29
N ILE A 68 7.04 32.32 21.80
CA ILE A 68 7.71 32.99 20.67
C ILE A 68 8.20 34.34 21.16
N VAL A 69 9.49 34.58 21.05
CA VAL A 69 10.13 35.81 21.52
C VAL A 69 10.35 36.75 20.34
N ASP A 70 9.93 38.00 20.52
CA ASP A 70 9.99 39.08 19.54
C ASP A 70 9.26 38.79 18.21
N GLY A 71 9.30 39.78 17.31
CA GLY A 71 8.68 39.70 16.00
C GLY A 71 7.17 39.94 16.00
N THR A 72 6.60 39.85 14.81
CA THR A 72 5.17 40.03 14.54
C THR A 72 4.32 38.91 15.15
N ASN A 73 4.92 37.73 15.34
CA ASN A 73 4.28 36.55 15.92
C ASN A 73 4.69 36.30 17.39
N ALA A 74 5.15 37.33 18.11
CA ALA A 74 5.48 37.21 19.53
C ALA A 74 4.30 36.64 20.33
N LEU A 75 4.59 35.63 21.15
CA LEU A 75 3.59 34.92 21.94
C LEU A 75 4.21 34.56 23.29
N VAL A 76 3.63 35.08 24.37
CA VAL A 76 3.98 34.66 25.73
C VAL A 76 3.67 33.18 25.91
N ALA A 77 4.34 32.52 26.86
CA ALA A 77 4.14 31.09 27.12
C ALA A 77 2.65 30.73 27.23
N THR A 78 2.16 29.98 26.24
CA THR A 78 0.74 29.66 26.06
C THR A 78 0.56 28.19 25.78
N ASP A 79 -0.37 27.55 26.49
CA ASP A 79 -0.77 26.17 26.22
C ASP A 79 -1.69 26.13 25.00
N ILE A 80 -1.30 25.38 23.98
CA ILE A 80 -2.03 25.19 22.73
C ILE A 80 -2.72 23.82 22.78
N PRO A 81 -4.05 23.77 22.94
CA PRO A 81 -4.79 22.52 22.82
C PRO A 81 -4.79 22.06 21.36
N VAL A 82 -4.65 20.74 21.16
CA VAL A 82 -4.55 20.15 19.81
C VAL A 82 -5.91 20.04 19.15
N THR A 83 -6.98 19.72 19.89
CA THR A 83 -8.34 19.58 19.36
C THR A 83 -9.40 19.61 20.46
N ASP A 84 -10.63 19.96 20.09
CA ASP A 84 -11.83 19.90 20.94
C ASP A 84 -12.66 18.61 20.73
N ALA A 85 -12.26 17.77 19.76
CA ALA A 85 -12.85 16.47 19.49
C ALA A 85 -11.76 15.46 19.10
N ASP A 86 -11.92 14.18 19.45
CA ASP A 86 -10.95 13.16 19.07
C ASP A 86 -10.94 13.01 17.54
N VAL A 87 -9.79 13.26 16.92
CA VAL A 87 -9.59 13.13 15.49
C VAL A 87 -8.55 12.03 15.24
N VAL A 88 -9.02 10.94 14.65
CA VAL A 88 -8.24 9.71 14.40
C VAL A 88 -7.84 9.65 12.92
N ASP A 89 -6.69 9.06 12.62
CA ASP A 89 -6.19 8.76 11.27
C ASP A 89 -5.93 10.00 10.38
N GLN A 90 -5.54 11.13 10.99
CA GLN A 90 -5.17 12.35 10.26
C GLN A 90 -3.83 12.20 9.56
N THR A 91 -3.72 12.71 8.33
CA THR A 91 -2.42 12.83 7.66
C THR A 91 -1.57 13.93 8.30
N GLY A 92 -0.24 13.85 8.18
CA GLY A 92 0.64 14.90 8.68
C GLY A 92 0.31 16.31 8.17
N ALA A 93 -0.13 16.45 6.92
CA ALA A 93 -0.55 17.74 6.34
C ALA A 93 -1.85 18.28 6.98
N GLN A 94 -2.80 17.40 7.29
CA GLN A 94 -4.02 17.80 8.00
C GLN A 94 -3.71 18.19 9.45
N ALA A 95 -2.87 17.40 10.14
CA ALA A 95 -2.40 17.72 11.48
C ALA A 95 -1.65 19.06 11.54
N ALA A 96 -0.81 19.37 10.53
CA ALA A 96 -0.13 20.66 10.44
C ALA A 96 -1.11 21.82 10.27
N THR A 97 -2.15 21.65 9.44
CA THR A 97 -3.21 22.65 9.25
C THR A 97 -3.93 22.92 10.58
N GLU A 98 -4.37 21.87 11.28
CA GLU A 98 -5.02 22.01 12.59
C GLU A 98 -4.12 22.73 13.60
N LEU A 99 -2.85 22.29 13.74
CA LEU A 99 -1.90 22.93 14.65
C LEU A 99 -1.68 24.40 14.30
N GLN A 100 -1.60 24.75 13.02
CA GLN A 100 -1.49 26.13 12.57
C GLN A 100 -2.69 26.96 13.00
N GLU A 101 -3.91 26.45 12.80
CA GLU A 101 -5.14 27.14 13.19
C GLU A 101 -5.19 27.36 14.70
N ARG A 102 -4.82 26.35 15.51
CA ARG A 102 -4.78 26.43 16.97
C ARG A 102 -3.75 27.44 17.48
N ILE A 103 -2.54 27.43 16.93
CA ILE A 103 -1.50 28.40 17.29
C ILE A 103 -1.94 29.82 16.89
N ARG A 104 -2.49 30.01 15.69
CA ARG A 104 -2.96 31.33 15.22
C ARG A 104 -4.11 31.88 16.06
N ALA A 105 -5.00 31.01 16.55
CA ALA A 105 -6.07 31.41 17.46
C ALA A 105 -5.56 31.98 18.80
N ALA A 106 -4.33 31.61 19.20
CA ALA A 106 -3.69 32.14 20.42
C ALA A 106 -3.02 33.51 20.23
N GLY A 107 -2.88 34.03 19.00
CA GLY A 107 -2.26 35.34 18.73
C GLY A 107 -1.35 35.46 17.50
N PRO A 108 -0.40 34.54 17.24
CA PRO A 108 0.55 34.64 16.12
C PRO A 108 -0.10 34.36 14.76
N THR A 109 -0.90 35.32 14.28
CA THR A 109 -1.82 35.17 13.14
C THR A 109 -1.16 34.85 11.79
N THR A 110 0.14 35.12 11.63
CA THR A 110 0.85 34.91 10.34
C THR A 110 1.84 33.75 10.36
N LEU A 111 2.10 33.15 11.54
CA LEU A 111 2.96 31.98 11.69
C LEU A 111 2.49 30.82 10.83
N THR A 112 3.42 30.01 10.32
CA THR A 112 3.09 28.81 9.56
C THR A 112 3.50 27.54 10.28
N VAL A 113 2.71 26.48 10.13
CA VAL A 113 3.09 25.12 10.54
C VAL A 113 3.06 24.24 9.31
N ALA A 114 4.16 23.55 9.05
CA ALA A 114 4.31 22.69 7.88
C ALA A 114 4.67 21.27 8.30
N TRP A 115 4.16 20.30 7.54
CA TRP A 115 4.57 18.90 7.60
C TRP A 115 5.54 18.59 6.46
N ASP A 116 6.71 18.08 6.80
CA ASP A 116 7.70 17.61 5.84
C ASP A 116 7.48 16.11 5.57
N THR A 117 6.82 15.78 4.45
CA THR A 117 6.58 14.39 4.02
C THR A 117 7.88 13.64 3.71
N ALA A 118 8.97 14.33 3.36
CA ALA A 118 10.23 13.67 3.04
C ALA A 118 10.99 13.24 4.30
N ASN A 119 10.86 13.96 5.41
CA ASN A 119 11.57 13.69 6.67
C ASN A 119 10.66 13.39 7.87
N TYR A 120 9.35 13.30 7.64
CA TYR A 120 8.30 13.04 8.63
C TYR A 120 8.39 13.90 9.90
N LYS A 121 8.48 15.22 9.75
CA LYS A 121 8.59 16.14 10.89
C LYS A 121 7.78 17.41 10.68
N PHE A 122 7.39 18.05 11.77
CA PHE A 122 6.77 19.38 11.74
C PHE A 122 7.82 20.48 11.79
N THR A 123 7.53 21.59 11.13
CA THR A 123 8.26 22.86 11.23
C THR A 123 7.28 23.96 11.61
N ILE A 124 7.66 24.81 12.54
CA ILE A 124 6.92 26.00 12.94
C ILE A 124 7.75 27.22 12.54
N ASP A 125 7.23 28.09 11.68
CA ASP A 125 7.93 29.29 11.22
C ASP A 125 7.17 30.54 11.67
N ALA A 126 7.83 31.32 12.54
CA ALA A 126 7.31 32.57 13.09
C ALA A 126 7.79 33.81 12.31
N ILE A 127 8.45 33.63 11.16
CA ILE A 127 8.91 34.65 10.21
C ILE A 127 10.07 35.51 10.73
N ASP A 128 9.83 36.31 11.77
CA ASP A 128 10.72 37.38 12.24
C ASP A 128 11.04 37.29 13.74
N SER A 129 10.76 36.14 14.37
CA SER A 129 11.07 35.92 15.79
C SER A 129 12.57 35.76 16.05
N THR A 130 12.98 36.00 17.30
CA THR A 130 14.35 35.74 17.76
C THR A 130 14.51 34.35 18.37
N SER A 131 13.43 33.78 18.89
CA SER A 131 13.40 32.38 19.31
C SER A 131 11.99 31.80 19.40
N ILE A 132 11.92 30.47 19.31
CA ILE A 132 10.70 29.68 19.53
C ILE A 132 11.03 28.58 20.54
N THR A 133 10.17 28.40 21.54
CA THR A 133 10.30 27.36 22.56
C THR A 133 9.07 26.46 22.55
N ILE A 134 9.29 25.15 22.56
CA ILE A 134 8.25 24.13 22.71
C ILE A 134 8.50 23.35 24.01
N ALA A 135 7.49 23.27 24.86
CA ALA A 135 7.56 22.60 26.15
C ALA A 135 6.27 21.82 26.48
N ALA A 136 6.31 21.04 27.55
CA ALA A 136 5.10 20.43 28.11
C ALA A 136 4.10 21.52 28.52
N PRO A 137 2.77 21.25 28.44
CA PRO A 137 1.77 22.20 28.87
C PRO A 137 1.96 22.53 30.36
N SER A 138 1.67 23.78 30.71
CA SER A 138 1.81 24.29 32.07
C SER A 138 0.64 23.92 32.99
N GLY A 139 -0.54 23.70 32.41
CA GLY A 139 -1.75 23.31 33.13
C GLY A 139 -1.89 21.80 33.35
N ASN A 140 -2.46 21.40 34.50
CA ASN A 140 -2.76 20.01 34.84
C ASN A 140 -3.97 19.42 34.07
N ASN A 141 -4.65 20.22 33.25
CA ASN A 141 -5.86 19.81 32.52
C ASN A 141 -5.53 19.11 31.19
N TYR A 142 -4.25 19.04 30.81
CA TYR A 142 -3.82 18.52 29.52
C TYR A 142 -2.78 17.42 29.66
N ALA A 143 -2.87 16.41 28.81
CA ALA A 143 -1.79 15.47 28.58
C ALA A 143 -0.75 16.08 27.63
N ASN A 144 0.53 15.83 27.92
CA ASN A 144 1.64 16.36 27.14
C ASN A 144 1.79 15.61 25.82
N VAL A 145 1.67 16.33 24.69
CA VAL A 145 1.84 15.74 23.34
C VAL A 145 3.16 16.03 22.67
N THR A 146 4.06 16.76 23.31
CA THR A 146 5.32 17.18 22.67
C THR A 146 6.11 15.99 22.09
N GLY A 147 6.12 14.85 22.78
CA GLY A 147 6.71 13.61 22.27
C GLY A 147 5.96 13.01 21.07
N LEU A 148 4.63 13.08 21.09
CA LEU A 148 3.75 12.51 20.06
C LEU A 148 3.73 13.33 18.76
N LEU A 149 3.93 14.65 18.85
CA LEU A 149 3.92 15.53 17.68
C LEU A 149 5.32 15.91 17.22
N PHE A 150 6.24 16.19 18.13
CA PHE A 150 7.51 16.79 17.75
C PHE A 150 8.74 15.97 18.15
N ALA A 151 8.61 15.00 19.07
CA ALA A 151 9.72 14.20 19.60
C ALA A 151 10.96 15.02 20.02
N LYS A 152 10.73 16.29 20.37
CA LYS A 152 11.74 17.30 20.70
C LYS A 152 11.07 18.41 21.50
N THR A 153 11.78 18.91 22.50
CA THR A 153 11.40 20.07 23.31
C THR A 153 12.61 20.99 23.50
N GLY A 154 12.36 22.22 23.95
CA GLY A 154 13.38 23.23 24.19
C GLY A 154 13.26 24.43 23.26
N THR A 155 14.29 25.27 23.29
CA THR A 155 14.34 26.56 22.60
C THR A 155 15.24 26.47 21.37
N GLU A 156 14.75 26.99 20.24
CA GLU A 156 15.57 27.31 19.07
C GLU A 156 15.73 28.81 18.94
N THR A 157 16.97 29.29 18.90
CA THR A 157 17.29 30.70 18.61
C THR A 157 17.30 30.93 17.11
N ALA A 158 16.11 30.89 16.51
CA ALA A 158 15.88 31.08 15.09
C ALA A 158 14.42 31.52 14.86
N THR A 159 14.15 31.94 13.62
CA THR A 159 12.79 32.27 13.15
C THR A 159 11.91 31.03 12.96
N SER A 160 12.53 29.85 12.88
CA SER A 160 11.86 28.56 12.70
C SER A 160 12.25 27.58 13.79
N TRP A 161 11.30 26.71 14.17
CA TRP A 161 11.50 25.58 15.07
C TRP A 161 11.28 24.28 14.30
N VAL A 162 12.23 23.35 14.38
CA VAL A 162 12.19 22.08 13.63
C VAL A 162 12.13 20.89 14.57
N GLY A 163 11.01 20.14 14.47
CA GLY A 163 10.82 18.91 15.22
C GLY A 163 11.67 17.74 14.73
N ASN A 164 11.60 16.65 15.49
CA ASN A 164 12.07 15.33 15.07
C ASN A 164 10.90 14.50 14.53
N VAL A 165 11.20 13.27 14.10
CA VAL A 165 10.17 12.29 13.77
C VAL A 165 9.36 11.97 15.03
N PRO A 166 8.04 12.22 15.02
CA PRO A 166 7.21 12.01 16.20
C PRO A 166 7.27 10.57 16.73
N GLN A 167 7.19 10.39 18.05
CA GLN A 167 7.43 9.08 18.68
C GLN A 167 6.33 8.04 18.40
N ASP A 168 5.12 8.49 18.07
CA ASP A 168 3.97 7.62 17.88
C ASP A 168 3.36 7.79 16.48
N VAL A 169 4.15 8.32 15.54
CA VAL A 169 3.70 8.44 14.16
C VAL A 169 3.61 7.05 13.54
N MET A 170 2.42 6.66 13.13
CA MET A 170 2.21 5.43 12.39
C MET A 170 2.43 5.74 10.90
N LEU A 171 3.40 5.08 10.27
CA LEU A 171 3.54 5.15 8.81
C LEU A 171 2.76 4.01 8.18
N GLU A 172 1.74 4.38 7.41
CA GLU A 172 0.86 3.46 6.72
C GLU A 172 0.96 3.64 5.20
N VAL A 173 0.62 2.59 4.49
CA VAL A 173 0.40 2.65 3.05
C VAL A 173 -0.82 1.85 2.67
N ASP A 174 -1.67 2.45 1.84
CA ASP A 174 -2.82 1.76 1.28
C ASP A 174 -2.35 0.76 0.23
N LEU A 175 -2.77 -0.50 0.39
CA LEU A 175 -2.49 -1.52 -0.60
C LEU A 175 -3.38 -1.31 -1.83
N PRO A 176 -2.88 -1.64 -3.04
CA PRO A 176 -3.66 -1.56 -4.26
C PRO A 176 -5.03 -2.25 -4.12
N SER A 177 -6.05 -1.72 -4.78
CA SER A 177 -7.41 -2.28 -4.70
C SER A 177 -7.50 -3.74 -5.16
N ASP A 178 -6.62 -4.11 -6.10
CA ASP A 178 -6.47 -5.45 -6.66
C ASP A 178 -5.57 -6.38 -5.82
N PHE A 179 -5.06 -5.93 -4.67
CA PHE A 179 -4.19 -6.71 -3.80
C PHE A 179 -4.87 -8.00 -3.28
N LEU A 180 -4.18 -9.14 -3.47
CA LEU A 180 -4.55 -10.43 -2.87
C LEU A 180 -3.58 -10.87 -1.79
N LYS A 181 -2.28 -10.88 -2.10
CA LYS A 181 -1.27 -11.43 -1.19
C LYS A 181 0.11 -10.83 -1.44
N VAL A 182 0.84 -10.52 -0.38
CA VAL A 182 2.25 -10.13 -0.47
C VAL A 182 3.13 -11.28 -0.94
N LYS A 183 4.09 -10.97 -1.81
CA LYS A 183 5.20 -11.85 -2.16
C LYS A 183 6.50 -11.38 -1.53
N ILE A 184 6.85 -10.12 -1.76
CA ILE A 184 8.08 -9.50 -1.25
C ILE A 184 7.74 -8.04 -0.94
N VAL A 185 8.25 -7.53 0.18
CA VAL A 185 8.22 -6.11 0.54
C VAL A 185 9.65 -5.67 0.75
N GLU A 186 10.02 -4.52 0.22
CA GLU A 186 11.36 -3.96 0.37
C GLU A 186 11.30 -2.49 0.77
N TRP A 187 12.21 -2.11 1.64
CA TRP A 187 12.52 -0.72 1.96
C TRP A 187 13.93 -0.40 1.47
N ASP A 188 14.04 0.50 0.50
CA ASP A 188 15.31 0.90 -0.11
C ASP A 188 16.14 -0.32 -0.58
N ARG A 189 15.45 -1.28 -1.23
CA ARG A 189 15.98 -2.58 -1.69
C ARG A 189 16.34 -3.59 -0.58
N ASN A 190 16.12 -3.26 0.69
CA ASN A 190 16.26 -4.19 1.79
C ASN A 190 14.94 -4.92 2.03
N PRO A 191 14.90 -6.27 1.99
CA PRO A 191 13.68 -7.01 2.20
C PRO A 191 13.19 -6.88 3.65
N LEU A 192 11.88 -6.69 3.81
CA LEU A 192 11.22 -6.64 5.10
C LEU A 192 10.61 -8.01 5.46
N ALA A 193 10.60 -8.34 6.74
CA ALA A 193 9.96 -9.54 7.27
C ALA A 193 8.55 -9.25 7.80
N SER A 194 7.63 -10.21 7.68
CA SER A 194 6.33 -10.11 8.34
C SER A 194 6.51 -10.28 9.85
N SER A 195 5.81 -9.46 10.64
CA SER A 195 5.84 -9.53 12.11
C SER A 195 4.42 -9.46 12.70
N PRO A 196 4.17 -9.99 13.91
CA PRO A 196 2.91 -9.76 14.64
C PRO A 196 2.65 -8.28 14.91
N ILE A 197 1.37 -7.97 15.16
CA ILE A 197 0.85 -6.61 15.37
C ILE A 197 1.47 -5.89 16.57
N ASP A 198 1.93 -6.62 17.58
CA ASP A 198 2.43 -6.04 18.84
C ASP A 198 3.59 -5.05 18.63
N LEU A 199 4.40 -5.25 17.58
CA LEU A 199 5.47 -4.32 17.22
C LEU A 199 4.96 -3.00 16.61
N PHE A 200 3.69 -2.91 16.20
CA PHE A 200 3.12 -1.79 15.43
C PHE A 200 2.07 -0.99 16.21
N ILE A 201 1.77 -1.38 17.45
CA ILE A 201 0.78 -0.67 18.29
C ILE A 201 1.37 0.63 18.87
N SER A 202 2.65 0.61 19.24
CA SER A 202 3.39 1.81 19.67
C SER A 202 4.82 1.71 19.14
N PRO A 203 5.07 2.17 17.91
CA PRO A 203 6.39 2.04 17.29
C PRO A 203 7.38 3.05 17.91
N GLN A 204 7.92 2.71 19.08
CA GLN A 204 8.89 3.55 19.80
C GLN A 204 10.29 3.58 19.15
N ALA A 205 10.51 2.77 18.12
CA ALA A 205 11.78 2.68 17.42
C ALA A 205 11.73 3.46 16.11
N SER A 206 12.59 4.47 15.98
CA SER A 206 12.93 5.07 14.69
C SER A 206 14.20 4.46 14.14
N GLY A 207 14.30 4.31 12.82
CA GLY A 207 15.47 3.69 12.19
C GLY A 207 15.17 3.12 10.81
N THR A 208 15.96 2.13 10.39
CA THR A 208 15.69 1.44 9.11
C THR A 208 14.60 0.38 9.31
N PRO A 209 13.49 0.43 8.57
CA PRO A 209 12.47 -0.60 8.58
C PRO A 209 13.07 -1.99 8.34
N SER A 210 12.66 -2.95 9.14
CA SER A 210 13.02 -4.37 9.00
C SER A 210 11.78 -5.27 9.00
N PHE A 211 10.65 -4.77 9.50
CA PHE A 211 9.40 -5.49 9.63
C PHE A 211 8.24 -4.76 8.96
N TYR A 212 7.26 -5.53 8.51
CA TYR A 212 5.97 -5.04 8.08
C TYR A 212 4.82 -5.84 8.69
N TYR A 213 3.64 -5.24 8.72
CA TYR A 213 2.38 -5.88 9.08
C TYR A 213 1.25 -5.33 8.23
N ILE A 214 0.24 -6.17 7.94
CA ILE A 214 -0.91 -5.80 7.11
C ILE A 214 -2.18 -5.94 7.92
N ILE A 215 -2.99 -4.88 7.93
CA ILE A 215 -4.30 -4.84 8.57
C ILE A 215 -5.25 -4.01 7.72
N ASN A 216 -6.46 -4.49 7.47
CA ASN A 216 -7.50 -3.75 6.74
C ASN A 216 -7.03 -3.16 5.39
N LYS A 217 -6.27 -3.93 4.60
CA LYS A 217 -5.63 -3.48 3.34
C LYS A 217 -4.66 -2.30 3.47
N LYS A 218 -4.21 -1.99 4.68
CA LYS A 218 -3.10 -1.07 4.93
C LYS A 218 -1.89 -1.85 5.37
N MET A 219 -0.70 -1.38 5.00
CA MET A 219 0.56 -1.94 5.48
C MET A 219 1.29 -0.93 6.36
N ARG A 220 1.81 -1.40 7.48
CA ARG A 220 2.63 -0.64 8.42
C ARG A 220 4.06 -1.16 8.40
N VAL A 221 5.01 -0.30 8.74
CA VAL A 221 6.43 -0.63 8.81
C VAL A 221 7.02 -0.34 10.21
N ASN A 222 8.01 -1.13 10.61
CA ASN A 222 8.77 -0.94 11.85
C ASN A 222 10.25 -1.31 11.61
N ALA A 223 11.26 -0.55 12.07
CA ALA A 223 11.19 0.74 12.75
C ALA A 223 10.61 1.85 11.87
N VAL A 224 10.15 2.95 12.47
CA VAL A 224 9.66 4.11 11.72
C VAL A 224 10.85 4.77 11.01
N PRO A 225 10.85 4.85 9.67
CA PRO A 225 11.92 5.48 8.92
C PRO A 225 12.00 6.97 9.20
N THR A 226 13.23 7.50 9.21
CA THR A 226 13.48 8.94 9.42
C THR A 226 13.32 9.79 8.17
N SER A 227 13.14 9.16 7.01
CA SER A 227 12.90 9.82 5.74
C SER A 227 12.16 8.90 4.77
N GLN A 228 11.45 9.47 3.81
CA GLN A 228 10.83 8.74 2.72
C GLN A 228 11.91 8.18 1.79
N LYS A 229 11.87 6.87 1.56
CA LYS A 229 12.70 6.18 0.57
C LYS A 229 11.83 5.30 -0.33
N LEU A 230 12.47 4.54 -1.21
CA LEU A 230 11.78 3.60 -2.09
C LEU A 230 11.14 2.48 -1.26
N PHE A 231 9.81 2.49 -1.18
CA PHE A 231 9.06 1.35 -0.63
C PHE A 231 8.45 0.57 -1.78
N HIS A 232 8.89 -0.68 -1.90
CA HIS A 232 8.65 -1.51 -3.07
C HIS A 232 7.90 -2.78 -2.67
N LEU A 233 6.77 -3.02 -3.32
CA LEU A 233 5.88 -4.13 -3.05
C LEU A 233 5.77 -5.02 -4.29
N PHE A 234 6.12 -6.29 -4.14
CA PHE A 234 5.73 -7.34 -5.06
C PHE A 234 4.54 -8.08 -4.47
N TYR A 235 3.42 -8.10 -5.20
CA TYR A 235 2.19 -8.69 -4.70
C TYR A 235 1.47 -9.47 -5.78
N SER A 236 0.73 -10.50 -5.34
CA SER A 236 -0.28 -11.13 -6.17
C SER A 236 -1.51 -10.28 -6.22
N TYR A 237 -2.04 -10.12 -7.43
CA TYR A 237 -3.18 -9.27 -7.69
C TYR A 237 -4.33 -10.05 -8.34
N MET A 238 -5.50 -9.45 -8.26
CA MET A 238 -6.71 -9.87 -8.95
C MET A 238 -6.80 -9.14 -10.30
N PRO A 239 -6.79 -9.85 -11.44
CA PRO A 239 -6.95 -9.20 -12.74
C PRO A 239 -8.26 -8.42 -12.84
N ALA A 240 -8.23 -7.32 -13.59
CA ALA A 240 -9.43 -6.56 -13.89
C ALA A 240 -10.37 -7.36 -14.80
N THR A 241 -11.66 -7.07 -14.71
CA THR A 241 -12.66 -7.66 -15.60
C THR A 241 -12.38 -7.26 -17.05
N LEU A 242 -12.39 -8.25 -17.94
CA LEU A 242 -12.29 -8.06 -19.38
C LEU A 242 -13.64 -7.54 -19.88
N ALA A 243 -13.67 -6.33 -20.42
CA ALA A 243 -14.91 -5.64 -20.77
C ALA A 243 -15.04 -5.29 -22.27
N ALA A 244 -13.96 -5.36 -23.04
CA ALA A 244 -13.97 -4.96 -24.45
C ALA A 244 -13.20 -5.94 -25.33
N ASP A 245 -13.67 -6.11 -26.57
CA ASP A 245 -12.95 -6.84 -27.60
C ASP A 245 -11.54 -6.25 -27.80
N GLY A 246 -10.57 -7.12 -28.11
CA GLY A 246 -9.16 -6.72 -28.23
C GLY A 246 -8.43 -6.47 -26.90
N THR A 247 -9.12 -6.42 -25.74
CA THR A 247 -8.46 -6.34 -24.43
C THR A 247 -7.53 -7.53 -24.24
N GLU A 248 -6.26 -7.28 -23.92
CA GLU A 248 -5.32 -8.34 -23.57
C GLU A 248 -5.68 -8.93 -22.21
N VAL A 249 -5.71 -10.26 -22.14
CA VAL A 249 -5.96 -10.95 -20.89
C VAL A 249 -4.69 -10.90 -20.04
N ASP A 250 -4.82 -10.35 -18.85
CA ASP A 250 -3.73 -10.14 -17.90
C ASP A 250 -3.34 -11.44 -17.17
N VAL A 251 -2.86 -12.41 -17.95
CA VAL A 251 -2.33 -13.71 -17.51
C VAL A 251 -1.10 -14.06 -18.34
N ASP A 252 -0.22 -14.93 -17.81
CA ASP A 252 0.96 -15.36 -18.56
C ASP A 252 0.59 -16.25 -19.74
N ASP A 253 1.24 -16.05 -20.89
CA ASP A 253 1.10 -16.87 -22.10
C ASP A 253 1.15 -18.39 -21.82
N GLU A 254 1.96 -18.81 -20.84
CA GLU A 254 2.12 -20.23 -20.46
C GLU A 254 0.88 -20.85 -19.80
N ILE A 255 -0.03 -20.03 -19.26
CA ILE A 255 -1.23 -20.48 -18.56
C ILE A 255 -2.54 -19.96 -19.17
N GLU A 256 -2.49 -19.23 -20.29
CA GLU A 256 -3.68 -18.78 -21.02
C GLU A 256 -4.64 -19.92 -21.36
N ASP A 257 -4.12 -21.07 -21.78
CA ASP A 257 -4.94 -22.25 -22.10
C ASP A 257 -5.69 -22.81 -20.88
N ALA A 258 -5.20 -22.58 -19.65
CA ALA A 258 -5.90 -22.99 -18.45
C ALA A 258 -7.20 -22.19 -18.27
N VAL A 259 -7.17 -20.88 -18.55
CA VAL A 259 -8.37 -20.02 -18.55
C VAL A 259 -9.40 -20.58 -19.53
N ILE A 260 -8.95 -20.92 -20.75
CA ILE A 260 -9.81 -21.47 -21.79
C ILE A 260 -10.42 -22.80 -21.34
N PHE A 261 -9.64 -23.71 -20.75
CA PHE A 261 -10.16 -24.99 -20.26
C PHE A 261 -11.18 -24.83 -19.15
N TYR A 262 -10.94 -23.90 -18.21
CA TYR A 262 -11.89 -23.67 -17.13
C TYR A 262 -13.19 -23.05 -17.65
N ALA A 263 -13.11 -22.01 -18.49
CA ALA A 263 -14.28 -21.41 -19.11
C ALA A 263 -15.08 -22.44 -19.94
N THR A 264 -14.39 -23.28 -20.72
CA THR A 264 -15.01 -24.37 -21.48
C THR A 264 -15.74 -25.36 -20.56
N ALA A 265 -15.15 -25.69 -19.41
CA ALA A 265 -15.78 -26.58 -18.45
C ALA A 265 -17.09 -26.00 -17.90
N LEU A 266 -17.10 -24.70 -17.55
CA LEU A 266 -18.31 -24.01 -17.08
C LEU A 266 -19.43 -24.03 -18.12
N ILE A 267 -19.10 -23.83 -19.41
CA ILE A 267 -20.09 -23.92 -20.50
C ILE A 267 -20.70 -25.34 -20.59
N TYR A 268 -19.91 -26.39 -20.44
CA TYR A 268 -20.46 -27.76 -20.43
C TYR A 268 -21.27 -28.07 -19.16
N GLU A 269 -20.95 -27.45 -18.02
CA GLU A 269 -21.74 -27.56 -16.78
C GLU A 269 -23.10 -26.89 -16.92
N ASP A 270 -23.13 -25.68 -17.48
CA ASP A 270 -24.37 -24.96 -17.81
C ASP A 270 -25.24 -25.77 -18.78
N GLY A 271 -24.60 -26.48 -19.73
CA GLY A 271 -25.26 -27.37 -20.68
C GLY A 271 -25.61 -28.78 -20.14
N GLY A 272 -25.22 -29.13 -18.91
CA GLY A 272 -25.50 -30.43 -18.28
C GLY A 272 -24.59 -31.60 -18.69
N ASP A 273 -23.55 -31.39 -19.51
CA ASP A 273 -22.58 -32.43 -19.87
C ASP A 273 -21.46 -32.53 -18.82
N VAL A 274 -21.79 -33.20 -17.72
CA VAL A 274 -20.89 -33.40 -16.58
C VAL A 274 -19.59 -34.14 -16.97
N LYS A 275 -19.63 -35.01 -17.98
CA LYS A 275 -18.45 -35.78 -18.39
C LYS A 275 -17.43 -34.88 -19.08
N MET A 276 -17.88 -34.05 -20.01
CA MET A 276 -17.01 -33.09 -20.70
C MET A 276 -16.54 -31.97 -19.76
N ALA A 277 -17.41 -31.47 -18.90
CA ALA A 277 -17.03 -30.54 -17.84
C ALA A 277 -15.87 -31.08 -16.99
N ARG A 278 -15.98 -32.32 -16.49
CA ARG A 278 -14.93 -32.97 -15.70
C ARG A 278 -13.62 -33.13 -16.49
N HIS A 279 -13.70 -33.48 -17.77
CA HIS A 279 -12.52 -33.59 -18.63
C HIS A 279 -11.75 -32.27 -18.73
N PHE A 280 -12.45 -31.15 -18.97
CA PHE A 280 -11.83 -29.85 -19.08
C PHE A 280 -11.33 -29.30 -17.73
N ARG A 281 -12.05 -29.54 -16.63
CA ARG A 281 -11.53 -29.26 -15.28
C ARG A 281 -10.23 -30.01 -14.98
N ALA A 282 -10.11 -31.27 -15.41
CA ALA A 282 -8.88 -32.04 -15.21
C ALA A 282 -7.69 -31.40 -15.96
N ARG A 283 -7.89 -30.96 -17.22
CA ARG A 283 -6.85 -30.25 -17.99
C ARG A 283 -6.48 -28.90 -17.38
N TYR A 284 -7.46 -28.16 -16.86
CA TYR A 284 -7.21 -26.94 -16.09
C TYR A 284 -6.29 -27.21 -14.89
N ILE A 285 -6.61 -28.24 -14.08
CA ILE A 285 -5.81 -28.61 -12.90
C ILE A 285 -4.38 -29.01 -13.30
N GLU A 286 -4.21 -29.76 -14.39
CA GLU A 286 -2.90 -30.16 -14.90
C GLU A 286 -2.03 -28.95 -15.26
N GLN A 287 -2.57 -28.02 -16.07
CA GLN A 287 -1.85 -26.81 -16.47
C GLN A 287 -1.52 -25.92 -15.27
N LYS A 288 -2.49 -25.75 -14.38
CA LYS A 288 -2.33 -25.00 -13.13
C LYS A 288 -1.21 -25.55 -12.25
N ASN A 289 -1.15 -26.87 -12.08
CA ASN A 289 -0.13 -27.51 -11.26
C ASN A 289 1.25 -27.40 -11.90
N LYS A 290 1.35 -27.58 -13.22
CA LYS A 290 2.59 -27.39 -13.98
C LYS A 290 3.13 -25.96 -13.81
N TYR A 291 2.27 -24.97 -13.94
CA TYR A 291 2.63 -23.57 -13.74
C TYR A 291 3.04 -23.27 -12.30
N LYS A 292 2.31 -23.78 -11.30
CA LYS A 292 2.70 -23.65 -9.87
C LYS A 292 4.11 -24.21 -9.61
N GLN A 293 4.45 -25.37 -10.17
CA GLN A 293 5.78 -25.95 -10.05
C GLN A 293 6.85 -25.06 -10.69
N GLN A 294 6.57 -24.51 -11.87
CA GLN A 294 7.49 -23.59 -12.54
C GLN A 294 7.72 -22.31 -11.72
N ILE A 295 6.66 -21.74 -11.14
CA ILE A 295 6.76 -20.57 -10.27
C ILE A 295 7.54 -20.90 -9.00
N GLY A 296 7.27 -22.05 -8.36
CA GLY A 296 8.00 -22.46 -7.16
C GLY A 296 9.51 -22.57 -7.38
N ASN A 297 9.92 -22.86 -8.62
CA ASN A 297 11.32 -22.97 -9.02
C ASN A 297 11.95 -21.63 -9.45
N GLN A 298 11.19 -20.53 -9.48
CA GLN A 298 11.67 -19.22 -9.93
C GLN A 298 11.56 -18.19 -8.80
N ASN A 299 12.61 -17.39 -8.62
CA ASN A 299 12.56 -16.26 -7.69
C ASN A 299 11.67 -15.14 -8.29
N PRO A 300 10.68 -14.63 -7.54
CA PRO A 300 9.73 -13.60 -8.01
C PRO A 300 10.39 -12.39 -8.67
N LYS A 301 11.55 -11.94 -8.16
CA LYS A 301 12.30 -10.80 -8.70
C LYS A 301 12.65 -11.03 -10.18
N TYR A 302 13.21 -12.19 -10.50
CA TYR A 302 13.69 -12.48 -11.85
C TYR A 302 12.56 -12.65 -12.86
N ARG A 303 11.34 -12.94 -12.41
CA ARG A 303 10.21 -13.18 -13.29
C ARG A 303 9.67 -11.89 -13.91
N THR A 304 9.53 -10.83 -13.12
CA THR A 304 9.09 -9.52 -13.64
C THR A 304 10.09 -9.01 -14.69
N TYR A 305 11.39 -9.10 -14.39
CA TYR A 305 12.46 -8.75 -15.34
C TYR A 305 12.43 -9.57 -16.64
N LEU A 306 12.01 -10.84 -16.60
CA LEU A 306 11.91 -11.69 -17.80
C LEU A 306 10.68 -11.36 -18.68
N LYS A 307 9.59 -10.85 -18.09
CA LYS A 307 8.41 -10.40 -18.86
C LYS A 307 8.71 -9.14 -19.68
N GLU A 308 9.46 -8.21 -19.11
CA GLU A 308 9.82 -6.95 -19.77
C GLU A 308 10.86 -7.13 -20.88
N ARG A 309 11.67 -8.19 -20.82
CA ARG A 309 12.63 -8.57 -21.86
C ARG A 309 12.10 -9.72 -22.73
N LYS A 310 11.06 -9.46 -23.53
CA LYS A 310 10.72 -10.33 -24.67
C LYS A 310 11.93 -10.41 -25.63
N GLY A 311 12.77 -11.43 -25.46
CA GLY A 311 13.96 -11.67 -26.29
C GLY A 311 15.17 -12.33 -25.60
N PHE A 312 15.18 -12.51 -24.27
CA PHE A 312 16.34 -13.11 -23.58
C PHE A 312 16.17 -14.63 -23.39
N ILE A 313 17.12 -15.39 -23.94
CA ILE A 313 17.17 -16.87 -23.91
C ILE A 313 17.19 -17.37 -22.46
N ARG A 314 16.25 -18.27 -22.12
CA ARG A 314 16.24 -19.05 -20.88
C ARG A 314 17.54 -19.86 -20.77
N ARG A 315 18.52 -19.40 -20.00
CA ARG A 315 19.55 -20.31 -19.47
C ARG A 315 18.98 -20.96 -18.22
N TYR A 316 18.59 -22.23 -18.36
CA TYR A 316 18.31 -23.09 -17.23
C TYR A 316 19.58 -23.20 -16.39
N TYR A 317 19.57 -22.68 -15.17
CA TYR A 317 20.58 -23.05 -14.19
C TYR A 317 20.22 -24.44 -13.65
N THR A 318 20.94 -25.45 -14.12
CA THR A 318 20.95 -26.77 -13.49
C THR A 318 21.63 -26.61 -12.14
N VAL A 319 20.89 -26.76 -11.04
CA VAL A 319 21.50 -26.97 -9.73
C VAL A 319 22.06 -28.39 -9.77
N VAL A 320 23.38 -28.50 -9.89
CA VAL A 320 24.09 -29.77 -9.72
C VAL A 320 24.03 -30.12 -8.23
N PRO A 321 23.66 -31.35 -7.85
CA PRO A 321 23.46 -31.77 -6.47
C PRO A 321 24.71 -31.65 -5.59
#